data_AF-A0AAD1YID0-F1
#
_entry.id   AF-A0AAD1YID0-F1
#
_cell.length_a   1.000
_cell.length_b   1.000
_cell.length_c   1.000
_cell.angle_alpha   90.00
_cell.angle_beta   90.00
_cell.angle_gamma   90.00
#
_symmetry.space_group_name_H-M   'P 1'
#
loop_
_entity.id
_entity.type
_entity.pdbx_description
1 polymer ?
#
loop_
_entity_poly.entity_id
_entity_poly.type
_entity_poly.pdbx_seq_one_letter_code
_entity_poly.pdbx_strand_id
1 'polypeptide(L)'
;MVVSEIIEMEAPISRKLLMRKVLNAWGISRGGARVERIFSSAVDKIEKKTTNDEDRVFFWKEDQIPEAYSIYRVEDEEGNKRTMDDVPSEEILNAIFEVLKEQISLSEIDLVRETAKKFAFSRLGNVIESSVRCAIGIGINKGVLSRLDNENIILSE
;
A
#
# COMPACT_ATOMS: atom_id res chain seq x y z
N MET A 1 7.29 7.11 21.71
CA MET A 1 8.43 6.32 21.15
C MET A 1 8.37 6.54 19.67
N VAL A 2 9.48 6.94 19.03
CA VAL A 2 9.52 7.36 17.61
C VAL A 2 8.73 6.43 16.67
N VAL A 3 8.84 5.12 16.85
CA VAL A 3 8.10 4.13 16.02
C VAL A 3 6.58 4.28 16.13
N SER A 4 6.07 4.42 17.36
CA SER A 4 4.63 4.59 17.62
C SER A 4 4.13 5.93 17.12
N GLU A 5 4.91 7.01 17.29
CA GLU A 5 4.54 8.34 16.77
C GLU A 5 4.38 8.34 15.24
N ILE A 6 5.29 7.67 14.52
CA ILE A 6 5.20 7.58 13.06
C ILE A 6 4.01 6.71 12.64
N ILE A 7 3.72 5.59 13.32
CA ILE A 7 2.53 4.77 13.01
C ILE A 7 1.25 5.57 13.25
N GLU A 8 1.14 6.31 14.35
CA GLU A 8 -0.05 7.13 14.67
C GLU A 8 -0.31 8.20 13.60
N MET A 9 0.75 8.79 13.05
CA MET A 9 0.62 9.84 12.03
C MET A 9 0.41 9.27 10.62
N GLU A 10 1.16 8.24 10.25
CA GLU A 10 1.30 7.85 8.84
C GLU A 10 0.61 6.54 8.45
N ALA A 11 0.05 5.79 9.40
CA ALA A 11 -0.61 4.54 9.08
C ALA A 11 -1.81 4.73 8.13
N PRO A 12 -1.99 3.85 7.12
CA PRO A 12 -1.17 2.66 6.85
C PRO A 12 0.25 2.96 6.33
N ILE A 13 1.26 2.31 6.89
CA ILE A 13 2.67 2.53 6.54
C ILE A 13 3.40 1.21 6.31
N SER A 14 4.19 1.11 5.24
CA SER A 14 5.00 -0.09 4.99
C SER A 14 6.12 -0.22 6.03
N ARG A 15 6.50 -1.46 6.37
CA ARG A 15 7.64 -1.72 7.27
C ARG A 15 8.93 -1.08 6.75
N LYS A 16 9.12 -1.09 5.42
CA LYS A 16 10.27 -0.49 4.73
C LYS A 16 10.33 1.02 4.96
N LEU A 17 9.21 1.72 4.75
CA LEU A 17 9.10 3.16 4.93
C LEU A 17 9.28 3.55 6.40
N LEU A 18 8.60 2.84 7.30
CA LEU A 18 8.71 3.06 8.75
C LEU A 18 10.16 2.89 9.22
N MET A 19 10.85 1.82 8.81
CA MET A 19 12.27 1.62 9.14
C MET A 19 13.14 2.78 8.63
N ARG A 20 12.94 3.22 7.38
CA ARG A 20 13.68 4.35 6.80
C ARG A 20 13.49 5.64 7.63
N LYS A 21 12.25 5.96 8.02
CA LYS A 21 11.94 7.14 8.83
C LYS A 21 12.55 7.04 10.23
N VAL A 22 12.51 5.87 10.87
CA VAL A 22 13.13 5.62 12.18
C VAL A 22 14.66 5.76 12.11
N LEU A 23 15.30 5.20 11.10
CA LEU A 23 16.76 5.34 10.90
C LEU A 23 17.16 6.80 10.73
N ASN A 24 16.41 7.55 9.92
CA ASN A 24 16.63 8.99 9.73
C ASN A 24 16.48 9.76 11.05
N ALA A 25 15.42 9.47 11.83
CA ALA A 25 15.19 10.09 13.14
C ALA A 25 16.30 9.79 14.16
N TRP A 26 16.96 8.64 14.04
CA TRP A 26 18.10 8.26 14.90
C TRP A 26 19.46 8.71 14.37
N GLY A 27 19.52 9.34 13.19
CA GLY A 27 20.78 9.74 12.55
C GLY A 27 21.66 8.56 12.12
N ILE A 28 21.06 7.38 11.88
CA ILE A 28 21.77 6.16 11.51
C ILE A 28 21.69 5.97 9.99
N SER A 29 22.85 5.96 9.32
CA SER A 29 22.92 5.88 7.85
C SER A 29 22.71 4.47 7.29
N ARG A 30 23.00 3.41 8.06
CA ARG A 30 22.78 2.01 7.64
C ARG A 30 22.23 1.15 8.78
N GLY A 31 21.09 0.51 8.52
CA GLY A 31 20.56 -0.53 9.40
C GLY A 31 21.42 -1.79 9.31
N GLY A 32 22.04 -2.17 10.42
CA GLY A 32 22.62 -3.51 10.59
C GLY A 32 21.65 -4.45 11.31
N ALA A 33 21.98 -5.74 11.41
CA ALA A 33 21.15 -6.74 12.08
C ALA A 33 20.73 -6.36 13.51
N ARG A 34 21.56 -5.60 14.22
CA ARG A 34 21.23 -5.06 15.55
C ARG A 34 20.10 -4.03 15.49
N VAL A 35 20.14 -3.13 14.52
CA VAL A 35 19.14 -2.07 14.36
C VAL A 35 17.81 -2.67 13.92
N GLU A 36 17.83 -3.62 12.99
CA GLU A 36 16.66 -4.42 12.61
C GLU A 36 16.01 -5.10 13.82
N ARG A 37 16.81 -5.71 14.69
CA ARG A 37 16.29 -6.36 15.90
C ARG A 37 15.62 -5.37 16.85
N ILE A 38 16.25 -4.22 17.09
CA ILE A 38 15.71 -3.17 17.96
C ILE A 38 14.40 -2.62 17.37
N PHE A 39 14.38 -2.37 16.07
CA PHE A 39 13.21 -1.91 15.35
C PHE A 39 12.06 -2.92 15.44
N SER A 40 12.30 -4.20 15.11
CA SER A 40 11.27 -5.24 15.22
C SER A 40 10.75 -5.35 16.65
N SER A 41 11.63 -5.39 17.65
CA SER A 41 11.21 -5.42 19.06
C SER A 41 10.44 -4.18 19.51
N ALA A 42 10.65 -3.02 18.88
CA ALA A 42 9.89 -1.81 19.15
C ALA A 42 8.50 -1.87 18.51
N VAL A 43 8.45 -2.28 17.23
CA VAL A 43 7.21 -2.50 16.48
C VAL A 43 6.32 -3.54 17.17
N ASP A 44 6.88 -4.65 17.63
CA ASP A 44 6.13 -5.74 18.28
C ASP A 44 5.42 -5.33 19.58
N LYS A 45 5.89 -4.26 20.24
CA LYS A 45 5.29 -3.73 21.49
C LYS A 45 4.13 -2.76 21.25
N ILE A 46 3.88 -2.39 20.01
CA ILE A 46 2.83 -1.45 19.63
C ILE A 46 1.60 -2.26 19.22
N GLU A 47 0.44 -1.93 19.81
CA GLU A 47 -0.87 -2.43 19.37
C GLU A 47 -1.19 -1.83 18.00
N LYS A 48 -1.44 -2.71 17.04
CA LYS A 48 -1.54 -2.38 15.62
C LYS A 48 -2.12 -3.57 14.88
N LYS A 49 -2.71 -3.30 13.71
CA LYS A 49 -3.06 -4.34 12.74
C LYS A 49 -2.00 -4.41 11.64
N THR A 50 -1.95 -5.56 10.97
CA THR A 50 -0.97 -5.83 9.93
C THR A 50 -1.64 -6.45 8.72
N THR A 51 -1.36 -5.93 7.53
CA THR A 51 -1.67 -6.60 6.25
C THR A 51 -0.38 -6.95 5.51
N ASN A 52 -0.47 -7.90 4.59
CA ASN A 52 0.67 -8.38 3.82
C ASN A 52 0.33 -8.43 2.34
N ASP A 53 1.17 -7.80 1.53
CA ASP A 53 1.14 -7.88 0.08
C ASP A 53 2.41 -8.60 -0.37
N GLU A 54 2.30 -9.89 -0.69
CA GLU A 54 3.46 -10.74 -0.96
C GLU A 54 4.45 -10.73 0.23
N ASP A 55 5.62 -10.13 0.07
CA ASP A 55 6.67 -9.97 1.07
C ASP A 55 6.63 -8.60 1.79
N ARG A 56 5.71 -7.71 1.40
CA ARG A 56 5.56 -6.37 1.96
C ARG A 56 4.57 -6.35 3.11
N VAL A 57 5.05 -5.93 4.27
CA VAL A 57 4.26 -5.81 5.50
C VAL A 57 3.81 -4.36 5.69
N PHE A 58 2.53 -4.15 5.98
CA PHE A 58 1.95 -2.83 6.27
C PHE A 58 1.39 -2.78 7.68
N PHE A 59 1.67 -1.69 8.38
CA PHE A 59 1.18 -1.43 9.73
C PHE A 59 0.04 -0.43 9.71
N TRP A 60 -1.02 -0.77 10.42
CA TRP A 60 -2.24 0.00 10.57
C TRP A 60 -2.42 0.35 12.05
N LYS A 61 -3.04 1.50 12.32
CA LYS A 61 -3.49 1.79 13.69
C LYS A 61 -4.50 0.76 14.16
N GLU A 62 -4.60 0.59 15.46
CA GLU A 62 -5.57 -0.34 16.04
C GLU A 62 -7.02 0.05 15.72
N ASP A 63 -7.30 1.35 15.58
CA ASP A 63 -8.62 1.87 15.21
C ASP A 63 -8.94 1.78 13.71
N GLN A 64 -7.94 1.55 12.86
CA GLN A 64 -8.14 1.34 11.43
C GLN A 64 -8.55 -0.11 11.17
N ILE A 65 -9.60 -0.31 10.36
CA ILE A 65 -10.02 -1.64 9.92
C ILE A 65 -9.62 -1.77 8.45
N PRO A 66 -8.59 -2.55 8.10
CA PRO A 66 -8.09 -2.63 6.73
C PRO A 66 -9.19 -2.98 5.71
N GLU A 67 -10.09 -3.90 6.06
CA GLU A 67 -11.19 -4.34 5.19
C GLU A 67 -12.27 -3.28 4.97
N ALA A 68 -12.39 -2.31 5.88
CA ALA A 68 -13.34 -1.19 5.78
C ALA A 68 -12.66 0.11 5.33
N TYR A 69 -11.35 0.07 5.04
CA TYR A 69 -10.61 1.26 4.63
C TYR A 69 -11.02 1.68 3.22
N SER A 70 -11.56 2.89 3.08
CA SER A 70 -12.26 3.33 1.85
C SER A 70 -11.64 4.54 1.17
N ILE A 71 -10.42 4.91 1.55
CA ILE A 71 -9.68 6.04 0.96
C ILE A 71 -8.32 5.56 0.43
N TYR A 72 -7.68 6.40 -0.38
CA TYR A 72 -6.28 6.24 -0.77
C TYR A 72 -5.56 7.59 -0.72
N ARG A 73 -4.33 7.61 -0.21
CA ARG A 73 -3.52 8.84 -0.13
C ARG A 73 -2.53 8.90 -1.29
N VAL A 74 -2.39 10.07 -1.92
CA VAL A 74 -1.40 10.28 -3.00
C VAL A 74 -0.02 10.60 -2.43
N GLU A 75 0.02 11.37 -1.34
CA GLU A 75 1.24 11.83 -0.65
C GLU A 75 1.26 11.27 0.79
N ASP A 76 2.44 11.31 1.42
CA ASP A 76 2.57 11.11 2.86
C ASP A 76 2.22 12.38 3.64
N GLU A 77 2.25 12.31 4.97
CA GLU A 77 1.93 13.45 5.86
C GLU A 77 2.86 14.66 5.68
N GLU A 78 4.03 14.49 5.04
CA GLU A 78 4.98 15.55 4.73
C GLU A 78 4.81 16.12 3.31
N GLY A 79 3.80 15.66 2.55
CA GLY A 79 3.58 16.03 1.16
C GLY A 79 4.53 15.34 0.18
N ASN A 80 5.27 14.31 0.63
CA ASN A 80 6.15 13.55 -0.24
C ASN A 80 5.38 12.45 -0.95
N LYS A 81 5.73 12.22 -2.22
CA LYS A 81 5.17 11.12 -2.99
C LYS A 81 5.66 9.77 -2.45
N ARG A 82 4.73 8.86 -2.16
CA ARG A 82 5.04 7.47 -1.78
C ARG A 82 5.42 6.65 -3.02
N THR A 83 6.36 5.72 -2.89
CA THR A 83 6.57 4.72 -3.94
C THR A 83 5.41 3.73 -3.91
N MET A 84 5.07 3.11 -5.06
CA MET A 84 3.87 2.27 -5.13
C MET A 84 3.93 1.04 -4.21
N ASP A 85 5.13 0.52 -3.94
CA ASP A 85 5.36 -0.56 -2.97
C ASP A 85 5.35 -0.10 -1.50
N ASP A 86 5.18 1.19 -1.24
CA ASP A 86 4.90 1.75 0.09
C ASP A 86 3.40 2.05 0.28
N VAL A 87 2.55 1.67 -0.69
CA VAL A 87 1.09 1.79 -0.62
C VAL A 87 0.47 0.38 -0.46
N PRO A 88 -0.35 0.12 0.56
CA PRO A 88 -1.00 -1.17 0.77
C PRO A 88 -2.05 -1.45 -0.31
N SER A 89 -2.29 -2.74 -0.61
CA SER A 89 -3.29 -3.16 -1.59
C SER A 89 -4.69 -2.67 -1.27
N GLU A 90 -5.04 -2.44 -0.01
CA GLU A 90 -6.30 -1.79 0.38
C GLU A 90 -6.44 -0.38 -0.23
N GLU A 91 -5.40 0.45 -0.18
CA GLU A 91 -5.40 1.78 -0.81
C GLU A 91 -5.39 1.67 -2.34
N ILE A 92 -4.62 0.73 -2.90
CA ILE A 92 -4.56 0.52 -4.35
C ILE A 92 -5.91 0.04 -4.89
N LEU A 93 -6.61 -0.84 -4.17
CA LEU A 93 -7.94 -1.34 -4.51
C LEU A 93 -8.98 -0.21 -4.51
N ASN A 94 -8.90 0.73 -3.57
CA ASN A 94 -9.78 1.89 -3.56
C ASN A 94 -9.60 2.76 -4.83
N ALA A 95 -8.36 2.95 -5.28
CA ALA A 95 -8.08 3.63 -6.55
C ALA A 95 -8.57 2.83 -7.77
N ILE A 96 -8.40 1.50 -7.76
CA ILE A 96 -8.94 0.61 -8.80
C ILE A 96 -10.46 0.72 -8.87
N PHE A 97 -11.15 0.75 -7.73
CA PHE A 97 -12.60 0.92 -7.67
C PHE A 97 -13.06 2.25 -8.26
N GLU A 98 -12.35 3.34 -7.97
CA GLU A 98 -12.64 4.63 -8.59
C GLU A 98 -12.48 4.57 -10.12
N VAL A 99 -11.38 4.01 -10.61
CA VAL A 99 -11.14 3.85 -12.06
C VAL A 99 -12.21 3.00 -12.74
N LEU A 100 -12.62 1.88 -12.13
CA LEU A 100 -13.64 0.99 -12.70
C LEU A 100 -15.06 1.57 -12.58
N LYS A 101 -15.33 2.45 -11.61
CA LYS A 101 -16.58 3.23 -11.61
C LYS A 101 -16.64 4.22 -12.76
N GLU A 102 -15.50 4.80 -13.15
CA GLU A 102 -15.41 5.75 -14.26
C GLU A 102 -15.45 5.06 -15.64
N GLN A 103 -14.79 3.91 -15.78
CA GLN A 103 -14.56 3.26 -17.08
C GLN A 103 -15.26 1.91 -17.26
N ILE A 104 -15.96 1.42 -16.22
CA ILE A 104 -16.79 0.19 -16.17
C ILE A 104 -15.99 -1.11 -16.30
N SER A 105 -15.17 -1.23 -17.33
CA SER A 105 -14.42 -2.43 -17.69
C SER A 105 -13.12 -2.05 -18.39
N LEU A 106 -11.98 -2.59 -17.92
CA LEU A 106 -10.67 -2.33 -18.53
C LEU A 106 -9.84 -3.59 -18.67
N SER A 107 -8.95 -3.60 -19.67
CA SER A 107 -7.88 -4.60 -19.72
C SER A 107 -6.97 -4.44 -18.48
N GLU A 108 -6.31 -5.52 -18.02
CA GLU A 108 -5.39 -5.42 -16.88
C GLU A 108 -4.30 -4.37 -17.09
N ILE A 109 -3.78 -4.25 -18.32
CA ILE A 109 -2.73 -3.29 -18.67
C ILE A 109 -3.24 -1.84 -18.54
N ASP A 110 -4.44 -1.57 -19.03
CA ASP A 110 -5.03 -0.23 -18.94
C ASP A 110 -5.43 0.09 -17.51
N LEU A 111 -5.98 -0.87 -16.76
CA LEU A 111 -6.31 -0.70 -15.35
C LEU A 111 -5.08 -0.35 -14.52
N VAL A 112 -3.94 -1.02 -14.76
CA VAL A 112 -2.65 -0.68 -14.13
C VAL A 112 -2.26 0.76 -14.44
N ARG A 113 -2.37 1.18 -15.71
CA ARG A 113 -2.00 2.53 -16.14
C ARG A 113 -2.89 3.60 -15.51
N GLU A 114 -4.20 3.41 -15.52
CA GLU A 114 -5.16 4.38 -14.98
C GLU A 114 -5.08 4.45 -13.45
N THR A 115 -4.88 3.31 -12.77
CA THR A 115 -4.64 3.28 -11.32
C THR A 115 -3.37 4.05 -10.96
N ALA A 116 -2.27 3.86 -11.70
CA ALA A 116 -1.02 4.58 -11.45
C ALA A 116 -1.17 6.12 -11.58
N LYS A 117 -2.04 6.59 -12.48
CA LYS A 117 -2.35 8.03 -12.61
C LYS A 117 -3.06 8.59 -11.38
N LYS A 118 -3.92 7.82 -10.71
CA LYS A 118 -4.57 8.22 -9.44
C LYS A 118 -3.55 8.50 -8.33
N PHE A 119 -2.38 7.85 -8.40
CA PHE A 119 -1.22 8.11 -7.53
C PHE A 119 -0.17 9.05 -8.18
N ALA A 120 -0.57 9.87 -9.16
CA ALA A 120 0.27 10.86 -9.85
C ALA A 120 1.52 10.29 -10.53
N PHE A 121 1.56 9.01 -10.92
CA PHE A 121 2.65 8.42 -11.70
C PHE A 121 2.42 8.61 -13.20
N SER A 122 3.39 9.22 -13.89
CA SER A 122 3.36 9.43 -15.35
C SER A 122 4.02 8.30 -16.15
N ARG A 123 4.84 7.47 -15.50
CA ARG A 123 5.53 6.33 -16.12
C ARG A 123 5.31 5.08 -15.29
N LEU A 124 5.05 3.97 -15.98
CA LEU A 124 5.01 2.65 -15.37
C LEU A 124 6.43 2.10 -15.27
N GLY A 125 6.74 1.51 -14.13
CA GLY A 125 7.95 0.73 -13.92
C GLY A 125 7.58 -0.52 -13.13
N ASN A 126 8.51 -1.48 -13.05
CA ASN A 126 8.26 -2.80 -12.48
C ASN A 126 7.57 -2.76 -11.11
N VAL A 127 7.99 -1.85 -10.22
CA VAL A 127 7.41 -1.67 -8.87
C VAL A 127 5.93 -1.26 -8.92
N ILE A 128 5.57 -0.36 -9.84
CA ILE A 128 4.19 0.10 -9.99
C ILE A 128 3.34 -1.02 -10.55
N GLU A 129 3.82 -1.67 -11.61
CA GLU A 129 3.10 -2.78 -12.24
C GLU A 129 2.89 -3.95 -11.28
N SER A 130 3.92 -4.37 -10.55
CA SER A 130 3.82 -5.48 -9.59
C SER A 130 2.87 -5.15 -8.45
N SER A 131 2.94 -3.94 -7.89
CA SER A 131 2.08 -3.54 -6.76
C SER A 131 0.62 -3.46 -7.18
N VAL A 132 0.32 -2.90 -8.36
CA VAL A 132 -1.07 -2.82 -8.85
C VAL A 132 -1.61 -4.20 -9.25
N ARG A 133 -0.80 -5.05 -9.91
CA ARG A 133 -1.20 -6.42 -10.23
C ARG A 133 -1.43 -7.26 -8.97
N CYS A 134 -0.61 -7.08 -7.94
CA CYS A 134 -0.80 -7.72 -6.63
C CYS A 134 -2.16 -7.33 -6.05
N ALA A 135 -2.49 -6.03 -6.03
CA ALA A 135 -3.78 -5.54 -5.56
C ALA A 135 -4.96 -6.08 -6.39
N ILE A 136 -4.85 -6.12 -7.73
CA ILE A 136 -5.84 -6.74 -8.62
C ILE A 136 -6.07 -8.20 -8.25
N GLY A 137 -4.99 -8.97 -8.08
CA GLY A 137 -5.06 -10.38 -7.70
C GLY A 137 -5.74 -10.58 -6.34
N ILE A 138 -5.42 -9.73 -5.36
CA ILE A 138 -6.09 -9.73 -4.06
C ILE A 138 -7.58 -9.40 -4.21
N GLY A 139 -7.95 -8.41 -5.04
CA GLY A 139 -9.34 -8.06 -5.30
C GLY A 139 -10.14 -9.19 -5.94
N ILE A 140 -9.53 -9.91 -6.89
CA ILE A 140 -10.14 -11.10 -7.51
C ILE A 140 -10.32 -12.21 -6.48
N ASN A 141 -9.30 -12.49 -5.68
CA ASN A 141 -9.36 -13.52 -4.63
C ASN A 141 -10.39 -13.20 -3.54
N LYS A 142 -10.57 -11.91 -3.22
CA LYS A 142 -11.60 -11.43 -2.28
C LYS A 142 -13.01 -11.40 -2.91
N GLY A 143 -13.14 -11.63 -4.22
CA GLY A 143 -14.41 -11.60 -4.94
C GLY A 143 -15.01 -10.20 -5.09
N VAL A 144 -14.19 -9.15 -5.01
CA VAL A 144 -14.62 -7.75 -5.22
C VAL A 144 -14.27 -7.25 -6.63
N LEU A 145 -13.40 -7.97 -7.34
CA LEU A 145 -13.12 -7.79 -8.76
C LEU A 145 -13.37 -9.10 -9.48
N SER A 146 -13.84 -9.03 -10.72
CA SER A 146 -14.06 -10.20 -11.58
C SER A 146 -13.34 -10.03 -12.91
N ARG A 147 -12.81 -11.14 -13.43
CA ARG A 147 -12.26 -11.21 -14.78
C ARG A 147 -13.29 -11.79 -15.73
N LEU A 148 -13.54 -11.08 -16.84
CA LEU A 148 -14.44 -11.49 -17.91
C LEU A 148 -13.72 -12.41 -18.91
N ASP A 149 -14.50 -13.06 -19.78
CA ASP A 149 -13.99 -13.94 -20.84
C ASP A 149 -13.05 -13.24 -21.84
N ASN A 150 -13.18 -11.92 -21.96
CA ASN A 150 -12.31 -11.08 -22.80
C ASN A 150 -11.06 -10.57 -22.07
N GLU A 151 -10.73 -11.14 -20.90
CA GLU A 151 -9.63 -10.76 -20.00
C GLU A 151 -9.76 -9.35 -19.37
N ASN A 152 -10.86 -8.64 -19.60
CA ASN A 152 -11.12 -7.39 -18.91
C ASN A 152 -11.51 -7.63 -17.45
N ILE A 153 -11.22 -6.64 -16.62
CA ILE A 153 -11.53 -6.61 -15.20
C ILE A 153 -12.68 -5.64 -14.97
N ILE A 154 -13.62 -6.07 -14.14
CA ILE A 154 -14.79 -5.30 -13.68
C ILE A 154 -14.91 -5.37 -12.15
N LEU A 155 -15.76 -4.50 -11.59
CA LEU A 155 -16.25 -4.67 -10.23
C LEU A 155 -17.16 -5.90 -10.17
N SER A 156 -17.01 -6.72 -9.13
CA SER A 156 -17.96 -7.78 -8.85
C SER A 156 -19.28 -7.20 -8.33
N GLU A 157 -20.40 -7.83 -8.69
CA GLU A 157 -21.74 -7.50 -8.18
C GLU A 157 -21.96 -7.99 -6.73
#